data_AF-A0AAW6AZJ8-F1
#
_entry.id   AF-A0AAW6AZJ8-F1
#
_cell.length_a   1.000
_cell.length_b   1.000
_cell.length_c   1.000
_cell.angle_alpha   90.00
_cell.angle_beta   90.00
_cell.angle_gamma   90.00
#
_symmetry.space_group_name_H-M   'P 1'
#
loop_
_entity.id
_entity.type
_entity.pdbx_description
1 polymer ?
#
loop_
_entity_poly.entity_id
_entity_poly.type
_entity_poly.pdbx_seq_one_letter_code
_entity_poly.pdbx_strand_id
1 'polypeptide(L)'
;MDREIMRMAEQIKALSNVAVLQYTNIVNDILDGNTTDVQEIAYIMDGMLDFCQFNEMLLLFKRLCRGLYLKHPELVQDYILYYRKMWDE
;
A
#
# COMPACT_ATOMS: atom_id res chain seq x y z
N MET A 1 -23.28 19.95 -2.12
CA MET A 1 -22.26 18.93 -2.45
C MET A 1 -22.66 18.32 -3.78
N ASP A 2 -21.77 18.35 -4.76
CA ASP A 2 -22.05 17.96 -6.15
C ASP A 2 -22.27 16.43 -6.25
N ARG A 3 -23.34 16.00 -6.93
CA ARG A 3 -23.69 14.58 -7.08
C ARG A 3 -22.68 13.82 -7.91
N GLU A 4 -22.07 14.46 -8.91
CA GLU A 4 -21.02 13.82 -9.72
C GLU A 4 -19.76 13.57 -8.87
N ILE A 5 -19.39 14.53 -8.01
CA ILE A 5 -18.26 14.36 -7.08
C ILE A 5 -18.51 13.20 -6.11
N MET A 6 -19.73 13.06 -5.56
CA MET A 6 -20.05 11.92 -4.70
C MET A 6 -19.92 10.58 -5.44
N ARG A 7 -20.45 10.50 -6.67
CA ARG A 7 -20.37 9.29 -7.50
C ARG A 7 -18.93 8.90 -7.80
N MET A 8 -18.07 9.88 -8.13
CA MET A 8 -16.65 9.65 -8.35
C MET A 8 -15.97 9.15 -7.07
N ALA A 9 -16.26 9.74 -5.91
CA ALA A 9 -15.69 9.30 -4.64
C ALA A 9 -16.08 7.85 -4.30
N GLU A 10 -17.33 7.45 -4.56
CA GLU A 10 -17.80 6.07 -4.39
C GLU A 10 -17.07 5.10 -5.32
N GLN A 11 -16.85 5.48 -6.58
CA GLN A 11 -16.12 4.67 -7.55
C GLN A 11 -14.65 4.49 -7.16
N ILE A 12 -13.98 5.55 -6.67
CA ILE A 12 -12.60 5.45 -6.17
C ILE A 12 -12.54 4.51 -4.97
N LYS A 13 -13.51 4.60 -4.04
CA LYS A 13 -13.60 3.68 -2.90
C LYS A 13 -13.79 2.22 -3.35
N ALA A 14 -14.65 1.98 -4.34
CA ALA A 14 -14.86 0.65 -4.90
C ALA A 14 -13.58 0.10 -5.55
N LEU A 15 -12.84 0.95 -6.28
CA LEU A 15 -11.54 0.59 -6.86
C LEU A 15 -10.52 0.22 -5.76
N SER A 16 -10.47 0.98 -4.67
CA SER A 16 -9.60 0.66 -3.54
C SER A 16 -9.91 -0.71 -2.93
N ASN A 17 -11.19 -1.09 -2.82
CA ASN A 17 -11.56 -2.41 -2.30
C ASN A 17 -11.01 -3.54 -3.19
N VAL A 18 -11.06 -3.36 -4.51
CA VAL A 18 -10.48 -4.32 -5.46
C VAL A 18 -8.96 -4.36 -5.33
N ALA A 19 -8.31 -3.20 -5.21
CA ALA A 19 -6.86 -3.12 -5.02
C ALA A 19 -6.42 -3.87 -3.76
N VAL A 20 -7.11 -3.67 -2.62
CA VAL A 20 -6.79 -4.38 -1.36
C VAL A 20 -6.82 -5.90 -1.54
N LEU A 21 -7.81 -6.44 -2.28
CA LEU A 21 -7.88 -7.88 -2.54
C LEU A 21 -6.69 -8.38 -3.36
N GLN A 22 -6.28 -7.64 -4.39
CA GLN A 22 -5.15 -8.01 -5.24
C GLN A 22 -3.81 -7.90 -4.49
N TYR A 23 -3.57 -6.77 -3.84
CA TYR A 23 -2.36 -6.54 -3.05
C TYR A 23 -2.25 -7.50 -1.87
N THR A 24 -3.35 -7.99 -1.31
CA THR A 24 -3.28 -8.98 -0.22
C THR A 24 -2.53 -10.25 -0.65
N ASN A 25 -2.78 -10.73 -1.87
CA ASN A 25 -2.10 -11.90 -2.40
C ASN A 25 -0.61 -11.60 -2.64
N ILE A 26 -0.32 -10.46 -3.27
CA ILE A 26 1.05 -10.02 -3.54
C ILE A 26 1.85 -9.86 -2.24
N VAL A 27 1.26 -9.27 -1.21
CA VAL A 27 1.88 -9.12 0.12
C VAL A 27 2.14 -10.48 0.75
N ASN A 28 1.23 -11.45 0.62
CA ASN A 28 1.48 -12.80 1.10
C ASN A 28 2.67 -13.43 0.38
N ASP A 29 2.77 -13.30 -0.96
CA ASP A 29 3.89 -13.82 -1.74
C ASP A 29 5.24 -13.22 -1.33
N ILE A 30 5.30 -11.90 -1.08
CA ILE A 30 6.51 -11.26 -0.57
C ILE A 30 6.89 -11.81 0.81
N LEU A 31 5.90 -11.92 1.72
CA LEU A 31 6.14 -12.37 3.10
C LEU A 31 6.52 -13.85 3.20
N ASP A 32 5.98 -14.67 2.31
CA ASP A 32 6.30 -16.10 2.19
C ASP A 32 7.65 -16.32 1.48
N GLY A 33 8.23 -15.26 0.90
CA GLY A 33 9.53 -15.31 0.24
C GLY A 33 9.47 -15.76 -1.23
N ASN A 34 8.28 -15.78 -1.83
CA ASN A 34 8.10 -16.04 -3.26
C ASN A 34 8.54 -14.85 -4.11
N THR A 35 8.52 -13.63 -3.55
CA THR A 35 9.05 -12.41 -4.18
C THR A 35 10.14 -11.82 -3.29
N THR A 36 11.37 -11.74 -3.83
CA THR A 36 12.56 -11.33 -3.05
C THR A 36 13.39 -10.23 -3.71
N ASP A 37 13.07 -9.85 -4.96
CA ASP A 37 13.71 -8.71 -5.60
C ASP A 37 13.25 -7.41 -4.93
N VAL A 38 14.20 -6.69 -4.35
CA VAL A 38 13.95 -5.44 -3.62
C VAL A 38 13.37 -4.36 -4.53
N GLN A 39 13.75 -4.32 -5.81
CA GLN A 39 13.21 -3.33 -6.76
C GLN A 39 11.76 -3.64 -7.11
N GLU A 40 11.42 -4.93 -7.25
CA GLU A 40 10.03 -5.36 -7.45
C GLU A 40 9.18 -5.06 -6.21
N ILE A 41 9.70 -5.34 -5.01
CA ILE A 41 9.03 -5.00 -3.75
C ILE A 41 8.81 -3.49 -3.63
N ALA A 42 9.80 -2.67 -3.95
CA ALA A 42 9.67 -1.22 -3.96
C ALA A 42 8.56 -0.77 -4.93
N TYR A 43 8.58 -1.24 -6.18
CA TYR A 43 7.54 -0.91 -7.17
C TYR A 43 6.13 -1.29 -6.69
N ILE A 44 5.99 -2.44 -6.01
CA ILE A 44 4.72 -2.85 -5.39
C ILE A 44 4.32 -1.87 -4.27
N MET A 45 5.26 -1.47 -3.41
CA MET A 45 5.01 -0.54 -2.32
C MET A 45 4.63 0.86 -2.83
N ASP A 46 5.20 1.34 -3.94
CA ASP A 46 4.79 2.59 -4.60
C ASP A 46 3.31 2.54 -4.97
N GLY A 47 2.87 1.46 -5.63
CA GLY A 47 1.46 1.30 -5.98
C GLY A 47 0.54 1.14 -4.76
N MET A 48 1.02 0.56 -3.65
CA MET A 48 0.23 0.53 -2.39
C MET A 48 0.05 1.93 -1.78
N LEU A 49 1.06 2.81 -1.88
CA LEU A 49 1.00 4.17 -1.33
C LEU A 49 -0.11 5.01 -1.97
N ASP A 50 -0.39 4.81 -3.26
CA ASP A 50 -1.47 5.49 -4.00
C ASP A 50 -2.88 5.23 -3.44
N PHE A 51 -3.03 4.17 -2.62
CA PHE A 51 -4.29 3.79 -1.99
C PHE A 51 -4.28 3.93 -0.46
N CYS A 52 -3.17 4.38 0.16
CA CYS A 52 -3.01 4.41 1.62
C CYS A 52 -3.93 5.40 2.35
N GLN A 53 -4.63 6.30 1.65
CA GLN A 53 -5.75 7.08 2.18
C GLN A 53 -6.95 6.21 2.61
N PHE A 54 -7.05 5.00 2.07
CA PHE A 54 -8.04 4.02 2.48
C PHE A 54 -7.45 3.12 3.58
N ASN A 55 -8.13 3.05 4.71
CA ASN A 55 -7.65 2.39 5.92
C ASN A 55 -7.24 0.93 5.69
N GLU A 56 -8.00 0.21 4.86
CA GLU A 56 -7.75 -1.19 4.54
C GLU A 56 -6.40 -1.38 3.82
N MET A 57 -6.05 -0.50 2.88
CA MET A 57 -4.74 -0.52 2.24
C MET A 57 -3.64 -0.15 3.22
N LEU A 58 -3.85 0.88 4.04
CA LEU A 58 -2.86 1.30 5.04
C LEU A 58 -2.52 0.19 6.03
N LEU A 59 -3.51 -0.60 6.46
CA LEU A 59 -3.30 -1.75 7.33
C LEU A 59 -2.45 -2.82 6.64
N LEU A 60 -2.72 -3.10 5.37
CA LEU A 60 -1.97 -4.06 4.57
C LEU A 60 -0.53 -3.59 4.32
N PHE A 61 -0.34 -2.32 3.97
CA PHE A 61 0.96 -1.68 3.81
C PHE A 61 1.80 -1.76 5.10
N LYS A 62 1.19 -1.45 6.26
CA LYS A 62 1.84 -1.60 7.57
C LYS A 62 2.20 -3.05 7.89
N ARG A 63 1.40 -4.03 7.45
CA ARG A 63 1.73 -5.46 7.59
C ARG A 63 2.97 -5.81 6.77
N LEU A 64 3.03 -5.40 5.51
CA LEU A 64 4.20 -5.60 4.65
C LEU A 64 5.46 -4.97 5.26
N CYS A 65 5.38 -3.70 5.69
CA CYS A 65 6.48 -3.00 6.34
C CYS A 65 7.04 -3.77 7.54
N ARG A 66 6.17 -4.28 8.43
CA ARG A 66 6.62 -5.08 9.59
C ARG A 66 7.33 -6.36 9.19
N GLY A 67 6.84 -7.04 8.15
CA GLY A 67 7.46 -8.28 7.66
C GLY A 67 8.79 -8.06 6.94
N LEU A 68 8.95 -6.92 6.27
CA LEU A 68 10.19 -6.54 5.60
C LEU A 68 11.24 -5.96 6.56
N TYR A 69 10.83 -5.37 7.68
CA TYR A 69 11.70 -4.54 8.53
C TYR A 69 13.00 -5.24 8.95
N LEU A 70 12.96 -6.53 9.27
CA LEU A 70 14.16 -7.26 9.68
C LEU A 70 15.15 -7.50 8.53
N LYS A 71 14.67 -7.62 7.29
CA LYS A 71 15.49 -7.92 6.11
C LYS A 71 15.91 -6.64 5.36
N HIS A 72 15.02 -5.65 5.32
CA HIS A 72 15.18 -4.42 4.54
C HIS A 72 14.75 -3.19 5.36
N PRO A 73 15.45 -2.87 6.48
CA PRO A 73 15.04 -1.77 7.37
C PRO A 73 15.08 -0.40 6.69
N GLU A 74 16.07 -0.15 5.82
CA GLU A 74 16.19 1.13 5.09
C GLU A 74 15.02 1.35 4.14
N LEU A 75 14.64 0.33 3.35
CA LEU A 75 13.46 0.38 2.48
C LEU A 75 12.20 0.71 3.29
N VAL A 76 11.98 0.02 4.41
CA VAL A 76 10.80 0.26 5.25
C VAL A 76 10.80 1.68 5.83
N GLN A 77 11.96 2.19 6.24
CA GLN A 77 12.08 3.56 6.72
C GLN A 77 11.72 4.58 5.64
N ASP A 78 12.25 4.44 4.42
CA ASP A 78 11.96 5.33 3.30
C ASP A 78 10.47 5.36 2.99
N TYR A 79 9.82 4.20 2.92
CA TYR A 79 8.40 4.10 2.61
C TYR A 79 7.48 4.61 3.73
N ILE A 80 7.89 4.50 5.00
CA ILE A 80 7.19 5.18 6.10
C ILE A 80 7.30 6.70 5.97
N LEU A 81 8.47 7.21 5.56
CA LEU A 81 8.68 8.64 5.33
C LEU A 81 7.87 9.15 4.14
N TYR A 82 7.80 8.38 3.05
CA TYR A 82 6.96 8.71 1.89
C TYR A 82 5.47 8.77 2.25
N TYR A 83 4.96 7.78 2.99
CA TYR A 83 3.60 7.82 3.50
C TYR A 83 3.34 9.10 4.33
N ARG A 84 4.23 9.41 5.28
CA ARG A 84 4.08 10.59 6.16
C ARG A 84 4.07 11.89 5.37
N LYS A 85 4.97 12.03 4.39
CA LYS A 85 5.05 13.21 3.53
C LYS A 85 3.78 13.41 2.69
N MET A 86 3.09 12.32 2.32
CA MET A 86 1.87 12.41 1.53
C MET A 86 0.61 12.68 2.37
N TRP A 87 0.55 12.17 3.60
CA TRP A 87 -0.72 12.06 4.34
C TRP A 87 -0.72 12.64 5.76
N ASP A 88 0.45 12.78 6.41
CA ASP A 88 0.56 13.20 7.82
C ASP A 88 1.03 14.68 7.97
N GLU A 89 1.21 15.42 6.87
CA GLU A 89 1.39 16.91 6.85
C GLU A 89 0.04 17.64 6.86
#